data_AF-A0A843RUX6-F1
#
_entry.id   AF-A0A843RUX6-F1
#
_cell.length_a   1.000
_cell.length_b   1.000
_cell.length_c   1.000
_cell.angle_alpha   90.00
_cell.angle_beta   90.00
_cell.angle_gamma   90.00
#
_symmetry.space_group_name_H-M   'P 1'
#
loop_
_entity.id
_entity.type
_entity.pdbx_description
1 polymer ?
#
loop_
_entity_poly.entity_id
_entity_poly.type
_entity_poly.pdbx_seq_one_letter_code
_entity_poly.pdbx_strand_id
1 'polypeptide(L)'
;MPQRPVITCLLLFGLTATTAVTRGAARTALVPDREDAADAARLIEVLDVGQGSTVAEIGAGEGALTLAMAEHVGRSGRVYSSELGPERVADLRQAVAKADLENVTVLEGHANQTNLPDKCCDALFMRRVYHHFEDPGAMNASLWRSLKPGGRLAIIDFPPDTGESAEPSGRSDGDQHGVTAQTVERELKEAAFEVLSTDKVSDRDFMVVVQKPTMR
;
A
#
# COMPACT_ATOMS: atom_id res chain seq x y z
N MET A 1 -72.86 -55.63 8.39
CA MET A 1 -72.09 -56.75 8.99
C MET A 1 -70.71 -56.82 8.30
N PRO A 2 -69.61 -57.15 9.00
CA PRO A 2 -68.62 -56.11 9.36
C PRO A 2 -67.13 -56.45 9.06
N GLN A 3 -66.29 -55.43 9.30
CA GLN A 3 -64.88 -55.40 9.75
C GLN A 3 -63.68 -55.41 8.77
N ARG A 4 -62.76 -54.44 9.04
CA ARG A 4 -61.39 -54.23 8.51
C ARG A 4 -60.38 -55.14 9.23
N PRO A 5 -59.11 -55.30 8.75
CA PRO A 5 -58.01 -54.32 9.00
C PRO A 5 -57.16 -54.04 7.73
N VAL A 6 -56.73 -52.80 7.44
CA VAL A 6 -55.47 -52.10 7.82
C VAL A 6 -54.18 -52.90 7.55
N ILE A 7 -53.32 -52.39 6.66
CA ILE A 7 -51.88 -52.13 6.90
C ILE A 7 -51.37 -51.15 5.82
N THR A 8 -50.86 -50.04 6.33
CA THR A 8 -50.13 -48.96 5.67
C THR A 8 -48.71 -49.41 5.32
N CYS A 9 -48.20 -49.10 4.12
CA CYS A 9 -46.77 -49.05 3.88
C CYS A 9 -46.42 -47.80 3.06
N LEU A 10 -45.93 -46.81 3.79
CA LEU A 10 -45.37 -45.55 3.33
C LEU A 10 -43.94 -45.84 2.87
N LEU A 11 -43.62 -45.66 1.59
CA LEU A 11 -42.23 -45.61 1.13
C LEU A 11 -41.86 -44.16 0.83
N LEU A 12 -41.19 -43.55 1.81
CA LEU A 12 -40.50 -42.27 1.68
C LEU A 12 -39.36 -42.42 0.67
N PHE A 13 -39.40 -41.65 -0.41
CA PHE A 13 -38.21 -41.37 -1.22
C PHE A 13 -37.27 -40.48 -0.40
N GLY A 14 -36.17 -41.07 0.09
CA GLY A 14 -35.09 -40.34 0.73
C GLY A 14 -34.34 -39.48 -0.29
N LEU A 15 -34.49 -38.17 -0.17
CA LEU A 15 -33.66 -37.17 -0.84
C LEU A 15 -32.30 -37.15 -0.10
N THR A 16 -31.27 -37.79 -0.63
CA THR A 16 -29.90 -37.61 -0.12
C THR A 16 -29.37 -36.28 -0.61
N ALA A 17 -29.44 -35.25 0.24
CA ALA A 17 -28.73 -34.00 0.03
C ALA A 17 -27.22 -34.28 0.17
N THR A 18 -26.49 -34.29 -0.94
CA THR A 18 -25.03 -34.27 -0.94
C THR A 18 -24.60 -32.88 -0.51
N THR A 19 -24.23 -32.73 0.77
CA THR A 19 -23.54 -31.54 1.25
C THR A 19 -22.15 -31.50 0.61
N ALA A 20 -22.01 -30.68 -0.43
CA ALA A 20 -20.70 -30.27 -0.90
C ALA A 20 -20.04 -29.45 0.21
N VAL A 21 -19.12 -30.07 0.94
CA VAL A 21 -18.20 -29.35 1.83
C VAL A 21 -17.25 -28.58 0.92
N THR A 22 -17.53 -27.30 0.71
CA THR A 22 -16.53 -26.36 0.21
C THR A 22 -15.44 -26.28 1.28
N ARG A 23 -14.31 -26.94 1.01
CA ARG A 23 -13.06 -26.62 1.71
C ARG A 23 -12.72 -25.18 1.37
N GLY A 24 -13.13 -24.24 2.22
CA GLY A 24 -12.59 -22.89 2.22
C GLY A 24 -11.09 -23.01 2.33
N ALA A 25 -10.36 -22.54 1.31
CA ALA A 25 -8.92 -22.36 1.43
C ALA A 25 -8.70 -21.47 2.65
N ALA A 26 -7.93 -21.98 3.63
CA ALA A 26 -7.61 -21.22 4.82
C ALA A 26 -6.97 -19.90 4.38
N ARG A 27 -7.61 -18.78 4.74
CA ARG A 27 -7.06 -17.43 4.60
C ARG A 27 -5.75 -17.38 5.37
N THR A 28 -4.61 -17.47 4.69
CA THR A 28 -3.37 -16.91 5.20
C THR A 28 -3.22 -15.55 4.54
N ALA A 29 -4.04 -14.58 4.97
CA ALA A 29 -3.73 -13.19 4.68
C ALA A 29 -2.29 -12.92 5.17
N LEU A 30 -1.53 -12.10 4.44
CA LEU A 30 -0.26 -11.60 4.94
C LEU A 30 -0.60 -10.85 6.24
N VAL A 31 -0.25 -11.42 7.39
CA VAL A 31 -0.45 -10.75 8.68
C VAL A 31 0.70 -9.77 8.80
N PRO A 32 0.45 -8.44 8.83
CA PRO A 32 1.52 -7.47 8.99
C PRO A 32 2.27 -7.77 10.29
N ASP A 33 3.59 -7.65 10.25
CA ASP A 33 4.35 -7.73 11.48
C ASP A 33 4.09 -6.50 12.36
N ARG A 34 4.72 -6.46 13.54
CA ARG A 34 4.53 -5.36 14.49
C ARG A 34 5.01 -4.02 13.93
N GLU A 35 6.05 -4.03 13.09
CA GLU A 35 6.61 -2.83 12.48
C GLU A 35 5.66 -2.31 11.39
N ASP A 36 5.22 -3.19 10.48
CA ASP A 36 4.24 -2.87 9.44
C ASP A 36 2.96 -2.30 10.03
N ALA A 37 2.43 -2.91 11.10
CA ALA A 37 1.21 -2.42 11.76
C ALA A 37 1.42 -1.04 12.41
N ALA A 38 2.59 -0.81 13.01
CA ALA A 38 2.91 0.48 13.62
C ALA A 38 3.08 1.58 12.57
N ASP A 39 3.74 1.27 11.45
CA ASP A 39 3.95 2.20 10.35
C ASP A 39 2.65 2.48 9.59
N ALA A 40 1.80 1.47 9.37
CA ALA A 40 0.46 1.67 8.80
C ALA A 40 -0.36 2.66 9.65
N ALA A 41 -0.37 2.49 10.98
CA ALA A 41 -1.07 3.39 11.89
C ALA A 41 -0.53 4.82 11.83
N ARG A 42 0.80 5.00 11.82
CA ARG A 42 1.44 6.31 11.68
C ARG A 42 1.09 6.97 10.35
N LEU A 43 1.20 6.23 9.26
CA LEU A 43 0.90 6.71 7.91
C LEU A 43 -0.55 7.18 7.80
N ILE A 44 -1.50 6.39 8.32
CA ILE A 44 -2.92 6.74 8.36
C ILE A 44 -3.14 8.09 9.07
N GLU A 45 -2.49 8.29 10.22
CA GLU A 45 -2.62 9.51 11.02
C GLU A 45 -2.02 10.73 10.31
N VAL A 46 -0.74 10.65 9.89
CA VAL A 46 -0.04 11.83 9.34
C VAL A 46 -0.53 12.22 7.95
N LEU A 47 -1.05 11.26 7.19
CA LEU A 47 -1.62 11.52 5.87
C LEU A 47 -3.09 11.97 5.92
N ASP A 48 -3.72 11.98 7.10
CA ASP A 48 -5.14 12.30 7.28
C ASP A 48 -6.05 11.40 6.42
N VAL A 49 -5.74 10.09 6.40
CA VAL A 49 -6.47 9.13 5.58
C VAL A 49 -7.68 8.61 6.33
N GLY A 50 -8.86 8.75 5.72
CA GLY A 50 -10.12 8.21 6.22
C GLY A 50 -10.78 7.22 5.25
N GLN A 51 -11.92 6.68 5.68
CA GLN A 51 -12.82 5.90 4.84
C GLN A 51 -13.18 6.66 3.55
N GLY A 52 -13.10 5.99 2.40
CA GLY A 52 -13.37 6.60 1.09
C GLY A 52 -12.18 7.31 0.44
N SER A 53 -11.04 7.45 1.11
CA SER A 53 -9.85 8.10 0.53
C SER A 53 -9.30 7.28 -0.64
N THR A 54 -8.74 7.99 -1.63
CA THR A 54 -7.91 7.39 -2.69
C THR A 54 -6.45 7.64 -2.36
N VAL A 55 -5.70 6.58 -2.12
CA VAL A 55 -4.29 6.67 -1.72
C VAL A 55 -3.40 5.84 -2.65
N ALA A 56 -2.09 6.11 -2.66
CA ALA A 56 -1.16 5.24 -3.37
C ALA A 56 0.10 4.92 -2.57
N GLU A 57 0.51 3.65 -2.66
CA GLU A 57 1.80 3.14 -2.19
C GLU A 57 2.77 3.04 -3.35
N ILE A 58 3.99 3.56 -3.18
CA ILE A 58 5.09 3.41 -4.13
C ILE A 58 6.09 2.40 -3.57
N GLY A 59 6.41 1.37 -4.36
CA GLY A 59 7.30 0.28 -3.97
C GLY A 59 6.68 -0.61 -2.88
N ALA A 60 5.48 -1.13 -3.14
CA ALA A 60 4.67 -1.86 -2.17
C ALA A 60 5.25 -3.20 -1.70
N GLY A 61 6.27 -3.74 -2.38
CA GLY A 61 6.92 -5.00 -2.03
C GLY A 61 5.92 -6.16 -1.93
N GLU A 62 5.89 -6.84 -0.79
CA GLU A 62 4.97 -7.95 -0.52
C GLU A 62 3.53 -7.49 -0.20
N GLY A 63 3.32 -6.17 -0.02
CA GLY A 63 2.01 -5.55 0.08
C GLY A 63 1.44 -5.38 1.50
N ALA A 64 2.22 -5.60 2.57
CA ALA A 64 1.71 -5.49 3.95
C ALA A 64 1.00 -4.15 4.24
N LEU A 65 1.63 -3.03 3.86
CA LEU A 65 1.04 -1.70 4.03
C LEU A 65 -0.11 -1.46 3.06
N THR A 66 -0.02 -1.93 1.81
CA THR A 66 -1.12 -1.93 0.83
C THR A 66 -2.39 -2.56 1.43
N LEU A 67 -2.27 -3.74 2.04
CA LEU A 67 -3.40 -4.46 2.60
C LEU A 67 -3.99 -3.71 3.80
N ALA A 68 -3.15 -3.27 4.74
CA ALA A 68 -3.59 -2.51 5.90
C ALA A 68 -4.30 -1.20 5.50
N MET A 69 -3.75 -0.48 4.52
CA MET A 69 -4.32 0.75 4.01
C MET A 69 -5.65 0.50 3.28
N ALA A 70 -5.74 -0.59 2.51
CA ALA A 70 -6.96 -0.97 1.80
C ALA A 70 -8.10 -1.34 2.74
N GLU A 71 -7.82 -2.03 3.85
CA GLU A 71 -8.79 -2.28 4.90
C GLU A 71 -9.26 -0.97 5.55
N HIS A 72 -8.33 -0.05 5.83
CA HIS A 72 -8.63 1.23 6.48
C HIS A 72 -9.49 2.18 5.63
N VAL A 73 -9.18 2.35 4.34
CA VAL A 73 -9.97 3.20 3.44
C VAL A 73 -11.33 2.58 3.06
N GLY A 74 -11.48 1.28 3.30
CA GLY A 74 -12.70 0.51 3.09
C GLY A 74 -13.18 0.44 1.64
N ARG A 75 -14.36 -0.16 1.45
CA ARG A 75 -14.91 -0.49 0.12
C ARG A 75 -15.25 0.73 -0.75
N SER A 76 -15.45 1.90 -0.14
CA SER A 76 -15.67 3.17 -0.85
C SER A 76 -14.36 3.89 -1.21
N GLY A 77 -13.24 3.49 -0.62
CA GLY A 77 -11.92 4.03 -0.91
C GLY A 77 -11.18 3.24 -1.99
N ARG A 78 -9.94 3.64 -2.26
CA ARG A 78 -9.08 2.97 -3.24
C ARG A 78 -7.61 3.08 -2.84
N VAL A 79 -6.87 1.99 -3.05
CA VAL A 79 -5.41 1.97 -2.96
C VAL A 79 -4.85 1.67 -4.35
N TYR A 80 -3.97 2.53 -4.85
CA TYR A 80 -3.08 2.18 -5.95
C TYR A 80 -1.76 1.68 -5.37
N SER A 81 -1.29 0.51 -5.80
CA SER A 81 -0.03 -0.06 -5.32
C SER A 81 0.91 -0.22 -6.49
N SER A 82 1.97 0.57 -6.51
CA SER A 82 2.97 0.54 -7.58
C SER A 82 4.18 -0.28 -7.15
N GLU A 83 4.68 -1.11 -8.05
CA GLU A 83 5.92 -1.90 -7.83
C GLU A 83 6.74 -1.98 -9.13
N LEU A 84 8.05 -2.21 -9.00
CA LEU A 84 8.97 -2.36 -10.13
C LEU A 84 9.24 -3.83 -10.43
N GLY A 85 9.18 -4.18 -11.71
CA GLY A 85 9.51 -5.51 -12.20
C GLY A 85 8.30 -6.45 -12.26
N PRO A 86 8.13 -7.17 -13.38
CA PRO A 86 6.91 -7.96 -13.63
C PRO A 86 6.69 -9.09 -12.63
N GLU A 87 7.75 -9.69 -12.09
CA GLU A 87 7.66 -10.76 -11.09
C GLU A 87 7.11 -10.23 -9.76
N ARG A 88 7.67 -9.13 -9.24
CA ARG A 88 7.21 -8.49 -7.99
C ARG A 88 5.78 -7.97 -8.12
N VAL A 89 5.43 -7.42 -9.27
CA VAL A 89 4.05 -7.01 -9.59
C VAL A 89 3.09 -8.20 -9.59
N ALA A 90 3.50 -9.37 -10.08
CA ALA A 90 2.69 -10.58 -10.05
C ALA A 90 2.48 -11.09 -8.62
N ASP A 91 3.53 -11.11 -7.80
CA ASP A 91 3.46 -11.50 -6.39
C ASP A 91 2.53 -10.59 -5.59
N LEU A 92 2.62 -9.28 -5.80
CA LEU A 92 1.74 -8.30 -5.16
C LEU A 92 0.27 -8.50 -5.57
N ARG A 93 0.01 -8.76 -6.87
CA ARG A 93 -1.35 -9.10 -7.34
C ARG A 93 -1.88 -10.37 -6.68
N GLN A 94 -1.03 -11.37 -6.48
CA GLN A 94 -1.42 -12.60 -5.80
C GLN A 94 -1.74 -12.34 -4.32
N ALA A 95 -0.95 -11.52 -3.63
CA ALA A 95 -1.20 -11.14 -2.24
C ALA A 95 -2.55 -10.41 -2.09
N VAL A 96 -2.82 -9.43 -2.96
CA VAL A 96 -4.10 -8.71 -3.01
C VAL A 96 -5.28 -9.65 -3.27
N ALA A 97 -5.16 -10.54 -4.25
CA ALA A 97 -6.21 -11.51 -4.58
C ALA A 97 -6.47 -12.49 -3.42
N LYS A 98 -5.42 -12.93 -2.72
CA LYS A 98 -5.53 -13.82 -1.55
C LYS A 98 -6.21 -13.13 -0.36
N ALA A 99 -6.05 -11.82 -0.24
CA ALA A 99 -6.70 -10.99 0.77
C ALA A 99 -8.16 -10.65 0.45
N ASP A 100 -8.66 -10.98 -0.76
CA ASP A 100 -10.04 -10.72 -1.19
C ASP A 100 -10.39 -9.22 -1.18
N LEU A 101 -9.42 -8.38 -1.54
CA LEU A 101 -9.56 -6.92 -1.59
C LEU A 101 -9.88 -6.44 -3.01
N GLU A 102 -11.07 -5.87 -3.17
CA GLU A 102 -11.57 -5.35 -4.45
C GLU A 102 -11.19 -3.88 -4.69
N ASN A 103 -10.69 -3.19 -3.67
CA ASN A 103 -10.38 -1.76 -3.68
C ASN A 103 -8.89 -1.46 -3.92
N VAL A 104 -8.09 -2.46 -4.29
CA VAL A 104 -6.67 -2.29 -4.63
C VAL A 104 -6.47 -2.40 -6.14
N THR A 105 -5.68 -1.49 -6.71
CA THR A 105 -5.26 -1.51 -8.12
C THR A 105 -3.74 -1.57 -8.19
N VAL A 106 -3.18 -2.70 -8.64
CA VAL A 106 -1.74 -2.88 -8.78
C VAL A 106 -1.25 -2.34 -10.12
N LEU A 107 -0.32 -1.39 -10.05
CA LEU A 107 0.32 -0.74 -11.19
C LEU A 107 1.77 -1.21 -11.32
N GLU A 108 2.23 -1.40 -12.54
CA GLU A 108 3.66 -1.54 -12.82
C GLU A 108 4.25 -0.13 -12.93
N GLY A 109 5.20 0.20 -12.06
CA GLY A 109 5.92 1.46 -12.10
C GLY A 109 7.15 1.40 -13.03
N HIS A 110 7.82 2.54 -13.18
CA HIS A 110 9.13 2.63 -13.83
C HIS A 110 10.09 3.44 -12.96
N ALA A 111 11.40 3.37 -13.26
CA ALA A 111 12.45 4.03 -12.47
C ALA A 111 12.23 5.55 -12.29
N ASN A 112 11.51 6.20 -13.21
CA ASN A 112 11.30 7.65 -13.23
C ASN A 112 9.83 8.08 -13.12
N GLN A 113 8.87 7.16 -13.05
CA GLN A 113 7.45 7.50 -12.91
C GLN A 113 6.62 6.36 -12.32
N THR A 114 5.52 6.73 -11.67
CA THR A 114 4.65 5.80 -10.93
C THR A 114 3.52 5.21 -11.76
N ASN A 115 3.28 5.72 -12.97
CA ASN A 115 2.10 5.42 -13.80
C ASN A 115 0.73 5.70 -13.11
N LEU A 116 0.74 6.47 -12.01
CA LEU A 116 -0.48 6.91 -11.35
C LEU A 116 -1.20 7.98 -12.19
N PRO A 117 -2.55 7.98 -12.25
CA PRO A 117 -3.28 9.04 -12.93
C PRO A 117 -3.05 10.42 -12.30
N ASP A 118 -3.09 11.48 -13.11
CA ASP A 118 -2.99 12.85 -12.61
C ASP A 118 -4.12 13.18 -11.62
N LYS A 119 -3.76 13.85 -10.51
CA LYS A 119 -4.70 14.30 -9.46
C LYS A 119 -5.63 13.19 -8.93
N CYS A 120 -5.18 11.93 -8.94
CA CYS A 120 -5.96 10.79 -8.46
C CYS A 120 -6.12 10.78 -6.95
N CYS A 121 -5.08 11.21 -6.24
CA CYS A 121 -4.79 10.66 -4.93
C CYS A 121 -4.82 11.74 -3.85
N ASP A 122 -5.54 11.45 -2.77
CA ASP A 122 -5.63 12.27 -1.56
C ASP A 122 -4.34 12.18 -0.74
N ALA A 123 -3.71 11.00 -0.74
CA ALA A 123 -2.42 10.78 -0.11
C ALA A 123 -1.52 9.83 -0.91
N LEU A 124 -0.22 9.99 -0.75
CA LEU A 124 0.82 9.09 -1.26
C LEU A 124 1.70 8.63 -0.09
N PHE A 125 2.26 7.43 -0.18
CA PHE A 125 3.27 6.99 0.76
C PHE A 125 4.28 6.02 0.17
N MET A 126 5.43 5.90 0.82
CA MET A 126 6.44 4.89 0.53
C MET A 126 7.27 4.59 1.77
N ARG A 127 7.76 3.35 1.88
CA ARG A 127 8.65 2.92 2.95
C ARG A 127 9.89 2.24 2.37
N ARG A 128 11.06 2.82 2.62
CA ARG A 128 12.38 2.33 2.17
C ARG A 128 12.47 2.19 0.65
N VAL A 129 12.02 3.22 -0.05
CA VAL A 129 11.98 3.25 -1.53
C VAL A 129 12.71 4.47 -2.08
N TYR A 130 12.73 5.58 -1.36
CA TYR A 130 13.21 6.85 -1.91
C TYR A 130 14.71 6.81 -2.22
N HIS A 131 15.50 6.12 -1.40
CA HIS A 131 16.93 5.89 -1.66
C HIS A 131 17.21 5.03 -2.91
N HIS A 132 16.19 4.43 -3.53
CA HIS A 132 16.32 3.70 -4.80
C HIS A 132 16.04 4.57 -6.05
N PHE A 133 15.67 5.84 -5.90
CA PHE A 133 15.40 6.70 -7.05
C PHE A 133 16.71 7.07 -7.78
N GLU A 134 16.83 6.65 -9.02
CA GLU A 134 17.93 7.05 -9.92
C GLU A 134 17.77 8.50 -10.41
N ASP A 135 16.53 8.95 -10.60
CA ASP A 135 16.16 10.33 -10.93
C ASP A 135 15.05 10.82 -9.98
N PRO A 136 15.42 11.33 -8.78
CA PRO A 136 14.46 11.86 -7.82
C PRO A 136 13.66 13.04 -8.39
N GLY A 137 14.23 13.83 -9.30
CA GLY A 137 13.53 14.97 -9.90
C GLY A 137 12.35 14.54 -10.76
N ALA A 138 12.57 13.58 -11.68
CA ALA A 138 11.50 13.02 -12.52
C ALA A 138 10.44 12.29 -11.69
N MET A 139 10.87 11.48 -10.72
CA MET A 139 9.96 10.74 -9.85
C MET A 139 9.13 11.70 -8.97
N ASN A 140 9.74 12.69 -8.32
CA ASN A 140 9.04 13.68 -7.50
C ASN A 140 8.06 14.50 -8.35
N ALA A 141 8.40 14.83 -9.59
CA ALA A 141 7.47 15.47 -10.52
C ALA A 141 6.27 14.54 -10.85
N SER A 142 6.49 13.23 -10.97
CA SER A 142 5.41 12.24 -11.13
C SER A 142 4.50 12.18 -9.91
N LEU A 143 5.07 12.05 -8.70
CA LEU A 143 4.33 12.07 -7.43
C LEU A 143 3.51 13.35 -7.31
N TRP A 144 4.11 14.48 -7.65
CA TRP A 144 3.46 15.77 -7.63
C TRP A 144 2.23 15.84 -8.55
N ARG A 145 2.33 15.34 -9.77
CA ARG A 145 1.20 15.35 -10.72
C ARG A 145 0.04 14.49 -10.23
N SER A 146 0.32 13.32 -9.67
CA SER A 146 -0.69 12.37 -9.20
C SER A 146 -1.41 12.82 -7.93
N LEU A 147 -0.75 13.59 -7.07
CA LEU A 147 -1.33 14.08 -5.82
C LEU A 147 -2.32 15.24 -6.08
N LYS A 148 -3.47 15.23 -5.41
CA LYS A 148 -4.44 16.34 -5.42
C LYS A 148 -3.88 17.57 -4.70
N PRO A 149 -4.29 18.81 -5.05
CA PRO A 149 -4.00 19.99 -4.22
C PRO A 149 -4.44 19.78 -2.77
N GLY A 150 -3.59 20.10 -1.81
CA GLY A 150 -3.81 19.83 -0.38
C GLY A 150 -3.51 18.39 0.05
N GLY A 151 -3.27 17.45 -0.89
CA GLY A 151 -2.91 16.08 -0.56
C GLY A 151 -1.51 15.97 0.05
N ARG A 152 -1.28 14.89 0.81
CA ARG A 152 -0.03 14.66 1.55
C ARG A 152 0.78 13.49 1.00
N LEU A 153 2.10 13.56 1.15
CA LEU A 153 3.05 12.49 0.88
C LEU A 153 3.85 12.21 2.15
N ALA A 154 3.96 10.94 2.54
CA ALA A 154 4.80 10.49 3.65
C ALA A 154 5.86 9.51 3.16
N ILE A 155 7.11 9.70 3.60
CA ILE A 155 8.25 8.89 3.22
C ILE A 155 8.90 8.38 4.50
N ILE A 156 8.89 7.07 4.70
CA ILE A 156 9.67 6.42 5.76
C ILE A 156 10.95 5.88 5.13
N ASP A 157 12.11 6.32 5.59
CA ASP A 157 13.40 5.87 5.06
C ASP A 157 14.50 5.95 6.12
N PHE A 158 15.73 5.53 5.81
CA PHE A 158 16.86 5.52 6.73
C PHE A 158 18.09 6.24 6.16
N PRO A 159 18.89 6.90 7.02
CA PRO A 159 20.14 7.51 6.59
C PRO A 159 21.20 6.42 6.34
N PRO A 160 22.20 6.71 5.49
CA PRO A 160 23.38 5.86 5.37
C PRO A 160 24.22 5.88 6.65
N ASP A 161 25.02 4.84 6.86
CA ASP A 161 25.89 4.70 8.04
C ASP A 161 26.94 5.82 8.12
N THR A 162 27.31 6.42 6.98
CA THR A 162 28.18 7.59 6.88
C THR A 162 27.54 8.87 7.44
N GLY A 163 26.22 8.92 7.56
CA GLY A 163 25.45 10.11 7.91
C GLY A 163 25.23 11.10 6.76
N GLU A 164 25.75 10.82 5.56
CA GLU A 164 25.66 11.71 4.40
C GLU A 164 25.14 10.95 3.17
N SER A 165 24.11 11.50 2.52
CA SER A 165 23.56 10.93 1.29
C SER A 165 24.57 11.02 0.14
N ALA A 166 24.68 9.95 -0.64
CA ALA A 166 25.31 9.99 -1.94
C ALA A 166 24.49 10.82 -2.95
N GLU A 167 25.09 11.07 -4.12
CA GLU A 167 24.32 11.32 -5.34
C GLU A 167 23.35 10.17 -5.61
N PRO A 168 22.21 10.38 -6.31
CA PRO A 168 21.15 9.38 -6.45
C PRO A 168 21.63 7.96 -6.83
N SER A 169 22.57 7.85 -7.78
CA SER A 169 23.11 6.56 -8.23
C SER A 169 23.90 5.77 -7.18
N GLY A 170 24.28 6.38 -6.06
CA GLY A 170 25.05 5.74 -4.98
C GLY A 170 24.25 5.42 -3.72
N ARG A 171 22.92 5.66 -3.71
CA ARG A 171 22.06 5.50 -2.52
C ARG A 171 21.50 4.09 -2.36
N SER A 172 21.55 3.28 -3.42
CA SER A 172 20.88 1.97 -3.48
C SER A 172 21.65 0.84 -2.81
N ASP A 173 22.97 0.95 -2.65
CA ASP A 173 23.82 -0.09 -2.08
C ASP A 173 25.14 0.47 -1.52
N GLY A 174 25.98 -0.42 -0.97
CA GLY A 174 27.30 -0.08 -0.43
C GLY A 174 27.27 0.73 0.86
N ASP A 175 28.40 1.37 1.20
CA ASP A 175 28.58 2.11 2.45
C ASP A 175 27.72 3.38 2.53
N GLN A 176 27.18 3.84 1.40
CA GLN A 176 26.28 5.00 1.30
C GLN A 176 24.82 4.60 1.08
N HIS A 177 24.48 3.33 1.33
CA HIS A 177 23.11 2.84 1.22
C HIS A 177 22.16 3.57 2.17
N GLY A 178 21.15 4.24 1.61
CA GLY A 178 20.19 5.06 2.34
C GLY A 178 20.15 6.50 1.85
N VAL A 179 19.35 7.32 2.52
CA VAL A 179 19.19 8.74 2.19
C VAL A 179 18.88 9.52 3.47
N THR A 180 19.49 10.68 3.68
CA THR A 180 19.18 11.51 4.83
C THR A 180 17.85 12.24 4.67
N ALA A 181 17.13 12.45 5.77
CA ALA A 181 15.90 13.25 5.77
C ALA A 181 16.10 14.65 5.15
N GLN A 182 17.26 15.26 5.40
CA GLN A 182 17.63 16.57 4.85
C GLN A 182 17.70 16.56 3.32
N THR A 183 18.18 15.46 2.72
CA THR A 183 18.23 15.29 1.27
C THR A 183 16.83 15.09 0.70
N VAL A 184 16.02 14.24 1.33
CA VAL A 184 14.62 14.03 0.96
C VAL A 184 13.85 15.34 0.97
N GLU A 185 13.93 16.11 2.06
CA GLU A 185 13.26 17.41 2.16
C GLU A 185 13.70 18.39 1.06
N ARG A 186 15.00 18.48 0.79
CA ARG A 186 15.54 19.37 -0.24
C ARG A 186 14.97 19.03 -1.61
N GLU A 187 15.03 17.76 -2.00
CA GLU A 187 14.57 17.30 -3.32
C GLU A 187 13.04 17.38 -3.48
N LEU A 188 12.28 17.20 -2.40
CA LEU A 188 10.83 17.43 -2.42
C LEU A 188 10.47 18.92 -2.52
N LYS A 189 11.21 19.81 -1.83
CA LYS A 189 11.06 21.27 -1.96
C LYS A 189 11.35 21.74 -3.38
N GLU A 190 12.37 21.17 -4.03
CA GLU A 190 12.69 21.41 -5.45
C GLU A 190 11.53 21.02 -6.38
N ALA A 191 10.75 20.00 -6.01
CA ALA A 191 9.51 19.60 -6.68
C ALA A 191 8.25 20.37 -6.22
N ALA A 192 8.44 21.47 -5.49
CA ALA A 192 7.43 22.39 -4.98
C ALA A 192 6.54 21.87 -3.83
N PHE A 193 6.89 20.74 -3.20
CA PHE A 193 6.21 20.30 -1.97
C PHE A 193 6.54 21.20 -0.77
N GLU A 194 5.60 21.35 0.15
CA GLU A 194 5.77 22.02 1.43
C GLU A 194 6.02 20.97 2.53
N VAL A 195 7.11 21.09 3.29
CA VAL A 195 7.40 20.16 4.41
C VAL A 195 6.50 20.49 5.61
N LEU A 196 5.80 19.47 6.10
CA LEU A 196 4.96 19.55 7.29
C LEU A 196 5.70 19.08 8.54
N SER A 197 6.39 17.94 8.48
CA SER A 197 7.17 17.41 9.59
C SER A 197 8.30 16.49 9.13
N THR A 198 9.28 16.32 10.03
CA THR A 198 10.37 15.35 9.90
C THR A 198 10.62 14.76 11.28
N ASP A 199 10.35 13.46 11.43
CA ASP A 199 10.30 12.79 12.72
C ASP A 199 11.12 11.50 12.69
N LYS A 200 11.75 11.14 13.81
CA LYS A 200 12.37 9.81 13.97
C LYS A 200 11.26 8.81 14.33
N VAL A 201 11.11 7.71 13.57
CA VAL A 201 10.03 6.72 13.77
C VAL A 201 10.52 5.39 14.33
N SER A 202 11.81 5.08 14.16
CA SER A 202 12.49 3.96 14.82
C SER A 202 13.95 4.34 15.09
N ASP A 203 14.74 3.45 15.68
CA ASP A 203 16.18 3.71 15.88
C ASP A 203 16.94 3.97 14.58
N ARG A 204 16.44 3.41 13.47
CA ARG A 204 17.04 3.48 12.14
C ARG A 204 16.30 4.44 11.20
N ASP A 205 14.98 4.52 11.32
CA ASP A 205 14.15 5.14 10.30
C ASP A 205 13.64 6.52 10.75
N PHE A 206 13.57 7.43 9.79
CA PHE A 206 12.86 8.70 9.89
C PHE A 206 11.62 8.69 9.00
N MET A 207 10.74 9.65 9.23
CA MET A 207 9.61 9.95 8.37
C MET A 207 9.61 11.43 7.99
N VAL A 208 9.53 11.72 6.69
CA VAL A 208 9.28 13.07 6.17
C VAL A 208 7.85 13.12 5.66
N VAL A 209 7.09 14.13 6.11
CA VAL A 209 5.72 14.37 5.66
C VAL A 209 5.68 15.72 4.94
N VAL A 210 5.18 15.70 3.71
CA VAL A 210 5.04 16.89 2.88
C VAL A 210 3.63 17.03 2.33
N GLN A 211 3.28 18.23 1.87
CA GLN A 211 1.99 18.54 1.28
C GLN A 211 2.14 19.23 -0.07
N LYS A 212 1.20 18.95 -0.96
CA LYS A 212 0.98 19.77 -2.14
C LYS A 212 0.19 21.03 -1.79
N PRO A 213 0.71 22.25 -2.03
CA PRO A 213 -0.03 23.48 -1.78
C PRO A 213 -1.41 23.42 -2.38
N THR A 214 -2.37 23.94 -1.63
CA THR A 214 -3.68 24.26 -2.18
C THR A 214 -3.48 25.37 -3.22
N MET A 215 -4.09 25.24 -4.40
CA MET A 215 -4.08 26.37 -5.34
C MET A 215 -4.79 27.53 -4.66
N ARG A 216 -4.09 28.67 -4.51
CA ARG A 216 -4.65 29.92 -4.01
C ARG A 216 -5.57 30.56 -5.03
#